data_AF-A0A955YV79-F1
#
_entry.id   AF-A0A955YV79-F1
#
_cell.length_a   1.000
_cell.length_b   1.000
_cell.length_c   1.000
_cell.angle_alpha   90.00
_cell.angle_beta   90.00
_cell.angle_gamma   90.00
#
_symmetry.space_group_name_H-M   'P 1'
#
loop_
_entity.id
_entity.type
_entity.pdbx_description
1 polymer ?
#
loop_
_entity_poly.entity_id
_entity_poly.type
_entity_poly.pdbx_seq_one_letter_code
_entity_poly.pdbx_strand_id
1 'polypeptide(L)'
;MSPDTLPRLRAAIGTPVNSPEDAATHSRLTEEALEGGNLQGKSRAEVEGLIGRGDPCSRHPQCEEQGFADGDWFYTVGTLGAAHTALPVFIVGFDRQGRVARTWNLRVHD
;
A
#
# COMPACT_ATOMS: atom_id res chain seq x y z
N MET A 1 0.08 17.99 -6.63
CA MET A 1 0.47 16.77 -5.89
C MET A 1 1.22 17.16 -4.64
N SER A 2 0.88 16.59 -3.49
CA SER A 2 1.50 16.95 -2.22
C SER A 2 2.81 16.15 -2.00
N PRO A 3 3.95 16.81 -1.71
CA PRO A 3 5.20 16.13 -1.38
C PRO A 3 5.09 15.23 -0.13
N ASP A 4 4.03 15.38 0.66
CA ASP A 4 3.85 14.69 1.94
C ASP A 4 3.10 13.35 1.86
N THR A 5 2.81 12.86 0.65
CA THR A 5 1.97 11.66 0.46
C THR A 5 2.59 10.38 1.04
N LEU A 6 3.86 10.09 0.73
CA LEU A 6 4.51 8.86 1.20
C LEU A 6 4.74 8.82 2.73
N PRO A 7 5.18 9.91 3.39
CA PRO A 7 5.21 9.95 4.86
C PRO A 7 3.85 9.70 5.51
N ARG A 8 2.76 10.26 4.94
CA ARG A 8 1.40 10.03 5.43
C ARG A 8 0.96 8.58 5.23
N LEU A 9 1.25 7.99 4.07
CA LEU A 9 0.98 6.57 3.81
C LEU A 9 1.72 5.66 4.80
N ARG A 10 3.01 5.94 5.07
CA ARG A 10 3.81 5.21 6.06
C ARG A 10 3.14 5.24 7.43
N ALA A 11 2.67 6.41 7.87
CA ALA A 11 1.98 6.54 9.15
C ALA A 11 0.65 5.77 9.15
N ALA A 12 -0.11 5.84 8.05
CA ALA A 12 -1.41 5.20 7.92
C ALA A 12 -1.32 3.66 8.01
N ILE A 13 -0.28 3.03 7.44
CA ILE A 13 -0.06 1.57 7.51
C ILE A 13 -0.11 1.04 8.96
N GLY A 14 0.45 1.78 9.91
CA GLY A 14 0.47 1.39 11.33
C GLY A 14 -0.68 1.93 12.19
N THR A 15 -1.59 2.72 11.63
CA THR A 15 -2.62 3.44 12.41
C THR A 15 -3.92 2.64 12.47
N PRO A 16 -4.55 2.49 13.66
CA PRO A 16 -5.85 1.84 13.77
C PRO A 16 -6.95 2.57 13.00
N VAL A 17 -7.78 1.81 12.29
CA VAL A 17 -8.99 2.31 11.62
C VAL A 17 -10.19 2.03 12.52
N ASN A 18 -10.78 3.09 13.08
CA ASN A 18 -11.86 3.01 14.07
C ASN A 18 -13.20 3.51 13.53
N SER A 19 -13.24 4.00 12.30
CA SER A 19 -14.45 4.50 11.67
C SER A 19 -14.42 4.30 10.16
N PRO A 20 -15.58 4.39 9.47
CA PRO A 20 -15.63 4.47 8.02
C PRO A 20 -14.86 5.68 7.46
N GLU A 21 -14.83 6.80 8.19
CA GLU A 21 -14.12 8.02 7.79
C GLU A 21 -12.59 7.81 7.81
N ASP A 22 -12.08 7.04 8.77
CA ASP A 22 -10.68 6.61 8.82
C ASP A 22 -10.35 5.74 7.59
N ALA A 23 -11.23 4.78 7.27
CA ALA A 23 -11.05 3.89 6.13
C ALA A 23 -11.08 4.65 4.78
N ALA A 24 -11.96 5.64 4.65
CA ALA A 24 -12.01 6.53 3.49
C ALA A 24 -10.72 7.39 3.39
N THR A 25 -10.25 7.91 4.52
CA THR A 25 -8.99 8.68 4.58
C THR A 25 -7.79 7.83 4.15
N HIS A 26 -7.69 6.60 4.66
CA HIS A 26 -6.64 5.66 4.29
C HIS A 26 -6.76 5.24 2.82
N SER A 27 -7.97 5.02 2.30
CA SER A 27 -8.20 4.70 0.88
C SER A 27 -7.65 5.81 -0.02
N ARG A 28 -7.95 7.07 0.29
CA ARG A 28 -7.45 8.23 -0.46
C ARG A 28 -5.93 8.32 -0.45
N LEU A 29 -5.27 8.01 0.66
CA LEU A 29 -3.80 7.98 0.73
C LEU A 29 -3.19 6.94 -0.22
N THR A 30 -3.81 5.76 -0.36
CA THR A 30 -3.33 4.74 -1.31
C THR A 30 -3.47 5.19 -2.75
N GLU A 31 -4.55 5.91 -3.08
CA GLU A 31 -4.81 6.47 -4.40
C GLU A 31 -3.83 7.60 -4.72
N GLU A 32 -3.65 8.57 -3.82
CA GLU A 32 -2.66 9.65 -3.95
C GLU A 32 -1.24 9.08 -4.17
N ALA A 33 -0.88 8.01 -3.46
CA ALA A 33 0.42 7.35 -3.61
C ALA A 33 0.58 6.62 -4.95
N LEU A 34 -0.51 6.01 -5.45
CA LEU A 34 -0.55 5.33 -6.74
C LEU A 34 -0.46 6.34 -7.89
N GLU A 35 -1.36 7.32 -7.93
CA GLU A 35 -1.43 8.35 -8.98
C GLU A 35 -0.14 9.16 -9.04
N GLY A 36 0.54 9.30 -7.91
CA GLY A 36 1.79 10.02 -7.85
C GLY A 36 2.97 9.40 -8.53
N GLY A 37 2.94 8.09 -8.79
CA GLY A 37 4.09 7.37 -9.31
C GLY A 37 5.35 7.50 -8.43
N ASN A 38 5.20 7.96 -7.18
CA ASN A 38 6.32 8.35 -6.32
C ASN A 38 7.23 7.17 -5.96
N LEU A 39 6.76 5.94 -6.14
CA LEU A 39 7.54 4.73 -5.92
C LEU A 39 8.16 4.17 -7.19
N GLN A 40 7.72 4.59 -8.39
CA GLN A 40 8.13 3.98 -9.64
C GLN A 40 9.66 4.04 -9.83
N GLY A 41 10.25 2.91 -10.22
CA GLY A 41 11.69 2.76 -10.44
C GLY A 41 12.54 2.68 -9.18
N LYS A 42 11.98 2.91 -7.98
CA LYS A 42 12.71 2.78 -6.72
C LYS A 42 13.06 1.33 -6.43
N SER A 43 14.22 1.09 -5.85
CA SER A 43 14.62 -0.22 -5.36
C SER A 43 13.80 -0.64 -4.13
N ARG A 44 13.76 -1.94 -3.84
CA ARG A 44 13.17 -2.48 -2.59
C ARG A 44 13.65 -1.75 -1.33
N ALA A 45 14.96 -1.49 -1.21
CA ALA A 45 15.52 -0.80 -0.05
C ALA A 45 15.00 0.64 0.09
N GLU A 46 14.85 1.35 -1.03
CA GLU A 46 14.25 2.69 -1.03
C GLU A 46 12.77 2.66 -0.64
N VAL A 47 11.99 1.69 -1.15
CA VAL A 47 10.59 1.52 -0.76
C VAL A 47 10.46 1.22 0.73
N GLU A 48 11.30 0.33 1.26
CA GLU A 48 11.35 0.00 2.69
C GLU A 48 11.70 1.23 3.55
N GLY A 49 12.65 2.04 3.09
CA GLY A 49 12.97 3.33 3.73
C GLY A 49 11.80 4.31 3.73
N LEU A 50 11.00 4.35 2.66
CA LEU A 50 9.90 5.31 2.50
C LEU A 50 8.64 4.90 3.25
N ILE A 51 8.12 3.69 3.01
CA ILE A 51 6.82 3.24 3.53
C ILE A 51 6.90 2.00 4.42
N GLY A 52 8.11 1.48 4.65
CA GLY A 52 8.32 0.26 5.42
C GLY A 52 8.31 -0.99 4.54
N ARG A 53 8.73 -2.11 5.12
CA ARG A 53 8.73 -3.41 4.45
C ARG A 53 7.31 -3.96 4.41
N GLY A 54 6.85 -4.34 3.22
CA GLY A 54 5.57 -5.03 3.05
C GLY A 54 5.68 -6.53 3.28
N ASP A 55 4.53 -7.18 3.41
CA ASP A 55 4.43 -8.63 3.46
C ASP A 55 4.67 -9.24 2.07
N PRO A 56 5.30 -10.42 1.98
CA PRO A 56 5.50 -11.07 0.69
C PRO A 56 4.15 -11.51 0.10
N CYS A 57 3.92 -11.17 -1.17
CA CYS A 57 2.68 -11.49 -1.88
C CYS A 57 2.33 -12.99 -1.90
N SER A 58 3.31 -13.89 -1.75
CA SER A 58 3.06 -15.34 -1.61
C SER A 58 2.16 -15.73 -0.43
N ARG A 59 1.93 -14.81 0.52
CA ARG A 59 1.02 -15.02 1.66
C ARG A 59 -0.39 -14.44 1.45
N HIS A 60 -0.63 -13.78 0.32
CA HIS A 60 -1.85 -13.02 0.06
C HIS A 60 -2.44 -13.42 -1.29
N PRO A 61 -3.51 -14.25 -1.32
CA PRO A 61 -4.14 -14.72 -2.57
C PRO A 61 -4.55 -13.58 -3.52
N GLN A 62 -4.94 -12.44 -2.97
CA GLN A 62 -5.28 -11.24 -3.74
C GLN A 62 -4.13 -10.74 -4.63
N CYS A 63 -2.86 -10.97 -4.26
CA CYS A 63 -1.74 -10.61 -5.13
C CYS A 63 -1.76 -11.40 -6.45
N GLU A 64 -2.03 -12.70 -6.39
CA GLU A 64 -2.11 -13.57 -7.57
C GLU A 64 -3.27 -13.15 -8.48
N GLU A 65 -4.43 -12.86 -7.91
CA GLU A 65 -5.61 -12.37 -8.64
C GLU A 65 -5.33 -11.08 -9.42
N GLN A 66 -4.43 -10.23 -8.90
CA GLN A 66 -4.00 -9.00 -9.55
C GLN A 66 -2.73 -9.17 -10.40
N GLY A 67 -2.22 -10.39 -10.55
CA GLY A 67 -1.04 -10.72 -11.36
C GLY A 67 0.28 -10.21 -10.79
N PHE A 68 0.41 -10.10 -9.47
CA PHE A 68 1.67 -9.83 -8.78
C PHE A 68 2.42 -11.14 -8.48
N ALA A 69 3.75 -11.05 -8.43
CA ALA A 69 4.62 -12.17 -8.15
C ALA A 69 4.83 -12.36 -6.64
N ASP A 70 5.24 -13.56 -6.23
CA ASP A 70 5.49 -13.92 -4.82
C ASP A 70 6.44 -12.98 -4.06
N GLY A 71 7.40 -12.39 -4.79
CA GLY A 71 8.39 -11.47 -4.24
C GLY A 71 7.93 -10.01 -4.17
N ASP A 72 6.71 -9.72 -4.62
CA ASP A 72 6.10 -8.41 -4.51
C ASP A 72 5.59 -8.14 -3.10
N TRP A 73 5.32 -6.88 -2.79
CA TRP A 73 5.00 -6.45 -1.44
C TRP A 73 3.55 -6.04 -1.31
N PHE A 74 2.88 -6.66 -0.35
CA PHE A 74 1.52 -6.39 0.05
C PHE A 74 1.51 -5.54 1.32
N TYR A 75 0.62 -4.55 1.36
CA TYR A 75 0.38 -3.69 2.50
C TYR A 75 -1.11 -3.63 2.80
N THR A 76 -1.47 -3.94 4.03
CA THR A 76 -2.74 -3.46 4.60
C THR A 76 -2.52 -2.05 5.13
N VAL A 77 -3.37 -1.10 4.73
CA VAL A 77 -3.21 0.31 5.10
C VAL A 77 -4.07 0.63 6.31
N GLY A 78 -3.46 0.39 7.47
CA GLY A 78 -4.09 0.53 8.77
C GLY A 78 -4.10 -0.79 9.51
N THR A 79 -4.48 -0.73 10.78
CA THR A 79 -4.72 -1.91 11.62
C THR A 79 -6.19 -1.98 12.00
N LEU A 80 -6.70 -3.21 12.22
CA LEU A 80 -8.09 -3.41 12.60
C LEU A 80 -8.34 -2.77 13.97
N GLY A 81 -9.15 -1.70 13.98
CA GLY A 81 -9.64 -1.05 15.19
C GLY A 81 -10.99 -1.61 15.64
N ALA A 82 -11.64 -0.91 16.57
CA ALA A 82 -12.87 -1.38 17.22
C ALA A 82 -14.05 -1.59 16.23
N ALA A 83 -14.06 -0.84 15.13
CA ALA A 83 -15.17 -0.82 14.17
C ALA A 83 -15.21 -2.02 13.20
N HIS A 84 -14.23 -2.93 13.22
CA HIS A 84 -14.16 -4.10 12.31
C HIS A 84 -14.42 -3.74 10.83
N THR A 85 -13.93 -2.58 10.39
CA THR A 85 -14.08 -2.09 9.01
C THR A 85 -13.08 -2.78 8.10
N ALA A 86 -13.44 -2.97 6.83
CA ALA A 86 -12.49 -3.39 5.80
C ALA A 86 -11.35 -2.36 5.69
N LEU A 87 -10.13 -2.84 5.45
CA LEU A 87 -8.94 -2.00 5.33
C LEU A 87 -8.52 -1.88 3.86
N PRO A 88 -8.08 -0.69 3.42
CA PRO A 88 -7.52 -0.54 2.08
C PRO A 88 -6.25 -1.40 1.92
N VAL A 89 -6.01 -1.83 0.69
CA VAL A 89 -4.81 -2.58 0.32
C VAL A 89 -3.97 -1.75 -0.63
N PHE A 90 -2.65 -1.85 -0.48
CA PHE A 90 -1.68 -1.30 -1.42
C PHE A 90 -0.66 -2.39 -1.78
N ILE A 91 -0.38 -2.58 -3.06
CA ILE A 91 0.57 -3.59 -3.55
C ILE A 91 1.65 -2.91 -4.39
N VAL A 92 2.90 -3.26 -4.13
CA VAL A 92 4.08 -2.77 -4.85
C VAL A 92 4.75 -3.95 -5.56
N GLY A 93 4.76 -3.89 -6.89
CA GLY A 93 5.33 -4.92 -7.75
C GLY A 93 6.71 -4.53 -8.24
N PHE A 94 7.66 -5.47 -8.16
CA PHE A 94 9.05 -5.25 -8.56
C PHE A 94 9.38 -5.99 -9.85
N ASP A 95 10.21 -5.38 -10.70
CA ASP A 95 10.81 -6.06 -11.83
C ASP A 95 11.94 -7.02 -11.41
N ARG A 96 12.55 -7.68 -12.41
CA ARG A 96 13.68 -8.60 -12.22
C ARG A 96 14.92 -7.94 -11.62
N GLN A 97 15.03 -6.61 -11.66
CA GLN A 97 16.13 -5.83 -11.09
C GLN A 97 15.81 -5.39 -9.65
N GLY A 98 14.64 -5.75 -9.11
CA GLY A 98 14.19 -5.36 -7.77
C GLY A 98 13.75 -3.90 -7.69
N ARG A 99 13.33 -3.30 -8.81
CA ARG A 99 12.81 -1.94 -8.89
C ARG A 99 11.29 -1.94 -9.06
N VAL A 100 10.60 -0.97 -8.48
CA VAL A 100 9.15 -0.84 -8.63
C VAL A 100 8.79 -0.65 -10.09
N ALA A 101 8.02 -1.60 -10.62
CA ALA A 101 7.54 -1.60 -11.99
C ALA A 101 6.06 -1.26 -12.08
N ARG A 102 5.29 -1.57 -11.02
CA ARG A 102 3.86 -1.32 -10.94
C ARG A 102 3.42 -1.17 -9.49
N THR A 103 2.36 -0.42 -9.29
CA THR A 103 1.63 -0.32 -8.02
C THR A 103 0.15 -0.58 -8.27
N TRP A 104 -0.57 -0.99 -7.23
CA TRP A 104 -2.01 -1.24 -7.28
C TRP A 104 -2.63 -0.98 -5.91
N ASN A 105 -3.90 -0.58 -5.86
CA ASN A 105 -4.63 -0.44 -4.61
C ASN A 105 -6.04 -1.06 -4.68
N LEU A 106 -6.54 -1.50 -3.52
CA LEU A 106 -7.95 -1.75 -3.28
C LEU A 106 -8.49 -0.66 -2.37
N ARG A 107 -9.44 0.12 -2.87
CA ARG A 107 -10.20 1.06 -2.06
C ARG A 107 -11.35 0.33 -1.38
N VAL A 108 -11.68 0.74 -0.16
CA VAL A 108 -12.81 0.20 0.61
C VAL A 108 -13.93 1.23 0.79
N HIS A 109 -13.78 2.40 0.18
CA HIS A 109 -14.74 3.48 0.12
C HIS A 109 -14.53 4.27 -1.19
N ASP A 110 -15.61 4.81 -1.74
CA ASP A 110 -15.64 5.69 -2.92
C ASP A 110 -15.53 7.18 -2.55
#